data_AF-A0A3M1M011-F1
#
_entry.id   AF-A0A3M1M011-F1
#
_cell.length_a   1.000
_cell.length_b   1.000
_cell.length_c   1.000
_cell.angle_alpha   90.00
_cell.angle_beta   90.00
_cell.angle_gamma   90.00
#
_symmetry.space_group_name_H-M   'P 1'
#
loop_
_entity.id
_entity.type
_entity.pdbx_description
1 polymer ?
#
loop_
_entity_poly.entity_id
_entity_poly.type
_entity_poly.pdbx_seq_one_letter_code
_entity_poly.pdbx_strand_id
1 'polypeptide(L)'
;MSGLGYTEMLLLGIIALMLFGSRLPEVARSFGQTYRQLRSKVDEFQREFREWERLDAPPTTTRPVVDEDEDRFEPATPKFKPPPDE
;
A
#
# COMPACT_ATOMS: atom_id res chain seq x y z
N MET A 1 12.67 7.87 -28.61
CA MET A 1 12.31 9.09 -27.85
C MET A 1 12.96 8.96 -26.50
N SER A 2 14.03 9.73 -26.26
CA SER A 2 14.88 9.63 -25.06
C SER A 2 14.09 10.06 -23.83
N GLY A 3 13.74 9.09 -22.97
CA GLY A 3 13.26 9.40 -21.63
C GLY A 3 14.34 10.13 -20.85
N LEU A 4 13.93 10.94 -19.87
CA LEU A 4 14.82 11.67 -18.96
C LEU A 4 15.96 10.75 -18.48
N GLY A 5 17.13 10.92 -19.08
CA GLY A 5 18.29 10.09 -18.82
C GLY A 5 18.99 10.53 -17.53
N TYR A 6 19.89 9.67 -17.04
CA TYR A 6 20.81 10.04 -15.96
C TYR A 6 21.54 11.36 -16.24
N THR A 7 21.92 11.59 -17.51
CA THR A 7 22.56 12.83 -17.96
C THR A 7 21.67 14.06 -17.80
N GLU A 8 20.37 14.00 -18.14
CA GLU A 8 19.44 15.12 -17.94
C GLU A 8 19.30 15.47 -16.45
N MET A 9 19.16 14.45 -15.59
CA MET A 9 19.05 14.65 -14.14
C MET A 9 20.31 15.30 -13.56
N LEU A 10 21.50 14.91 -14.03
CA LEU A 10 22.76 15.51 -13.62
C LEU A 10 22.86 16.97 -14.06
N LEU A 11 22.50 17.28 -15.30
CA LEU A 11 22.50 18.66 -15.83
C LEU A 11 21.54 19.55 -15.04
N LEU A 12 20.32 19.07 -14.78
CA LEU A 12 19.34 19.77 -13.94
C LEU A 12 19.86 19.97 -12.51
N GLY A 13 20.54 18.98 -11.94
CA GLY A 13 21.18 19.09 -10.63
C GLY A 13 22.26 20.18 -10.58
N ILE A 14 23.08 20.28 -11.62
CA ILE A 14 24.10 21.34 -11.74
C ILE A 14 23.44 22.72 -11.86
N ILE A 15 22.41 22.85 -12.69
CA ILE A 15 21.66 24.11 -12.85
C ILE A 15 21.03 24.50 -11.51
N ALA A 16 20.39 23.56 -10.82
CA ALA A 16 19.81 23.80 -9.51
C ALA A 16 20.90 24.21 -8.49
N LEU A 17 22.09 23.62 -8.54
CA LEU A 17 23.21 24.02 -7.69
C LEU A 17 23.70 25.43 -8.02
N MET A 18 23.70 25.87 -9.28
CA MET A 18 24.01 27.25 -9.65
C MET A 18 22.98 28.26 -9.11
N LEU A 19 21.69 27.90 -9.14
CA LEU A 19 20.61 28.78 -8.69
C LEU A 19 20.50 28.85 -7.16
N PHE A 20 20.57 27.69 -6.49
CA PHE A 20 20.32 27.57 -5.06
C PHE A 20 21.60 27.44 -4.22
N GLY A 21 22.72 27.01 -4.81
CA GLY A 21 23.99 26.81 -4.12
C GLY A 21 23.88 25.86 -2.93
N SER A 22 24.45 26.28 -1.80
CA SER A 22 24.41 25.53 -0.54
C SER A 22 23.01 25.41 0.08
N ARG A 23 22.01 26.15 -0.42
CA ARG A 23 20.62 26.08 0.08
C ARG A 23 19.82 24.95 -0.57
N LEU A 24 20.30 24.35 -1.65
CA LEU A 24 19.65 23.22 -2.31
C LEU A 24 19.29 22.05 -1.36
N PRO A 25 20.21 21.55 -0.50
CA PRO A 25 19.87 20.49 0.47
C PRO A 25 18.83 20.94 1.51
N GLU A 26 18.80 22.22 1.86
CA GLU A 26 17.81 22.78 2.78
C GLU A 26 16.41 22.79 2.13
N VAL A 27 16.31 23.20 0.86
CA VAL A 27 15.08 23.16 0.06
C VAL A 27 14.62 21.72 -0.18
N ALA A 28 15.55 20.80 -0.48
CA ALA A 28 15.21 19.39 -0.65
C ALA A 28 14.68 18.77 0.64
N ARG A 29 15.26 19.12 1.80
CA ARG A 29 14.79 18.67 3.11
C ARG A 29 13.41 19.23 3.43
N SER A 30 13.16 20.52 3.23
CA SER A 30 11.86 21.12 3.51
C SER A 30 10.76 20.55 2.60
N PHE A 31 11.03 20.44 1.29
CA PHE A 31 10.11 19.80 0.35
C PHE A 31 9.87 18.33 0.67
N GLY A 32 10.94 17.58 1.01
CA GLY A 32 10.85 16.18 1.39
C GLY A 32 10.04 15.95 2.67
N GLN A 33 10.15 16.86 3.65
CA GLN A 33 9.32 16.83 4.85
C GLN A 33 7.84 17.05 4.50
N THR A 34 7.52 18.03 3.65
CA THR A 34 6.13 18.25 3.18
C THR A 34 5.59 17.04 2.42
N TYR A 35 6.38 16.45 1.52
CA TYR A 35 6.01 15.25 0.79
C TYR A 35 5.73 14.05 1.71
N ARG A 36 6.58 13.86 2.74
CA ARG A 36 6.39 12.79 3.73
C ARG A 36 5.11 12.98 4.54
N GLN A 37 4.81 14.20 4.96
CA GLN A 37 3.57 14.52 5.67
C GLN A 37 2.35 14.28 4.78
N LEU A 38 2.41 14.70 3.51
CA LEU A 38 1.34 14.49 2.55
C LEU A 38 1.10 13.01 2.30
N ARG A 39 2.17 12.22 2.09
CA ARG A 39 2.08 10.77 1.93
C ARG A 39 1.44 10.10 3.14
N SER A 40 1.87 10.47 4.35
CA SER A 40 1.30 9.91 5.59
C SER A 40 -0.20 10.18 5.71
N LYS A 41 -0.64 11.39 5.38
CA LYS A 41 -2.06 11.76 5.39
C LYS A 41 -2.84 10.99 4.32
N VAL A 42 -2.30 10.87 3.11
CA VAL A 42 -2.92 10.07 2.04
C VAL A 42 -3.05 8.60 2.44
N ASP A 43 -2.03 8.01 3.06
CA ASP A 43 -2.06 6.62 3.54
C ASP A 43 -3.13 6.41 4.64
N GLU A 44 -3.37 7.41 5.48
CA GLU A 44 -4.44 7.44 6.48
C GLU A 44 -5.82 7.52 5.82
N PHE A 45 -6.02 8.44 4.87
CA PHE A 45 -7.27 8.53 4.09
C PHE A 45 -7.59 7.23 3.35
N GLN A 46 -6.58 6.56 2.78
CA GLN A 46 -6.77 5.25 2.14
C GLN A 46 -7.21 4.16 3.14
N ARG A 47 -6.74 4.22 4.39
CA ARG A 47 -7.17 3.29 5.45
C ARG A 47 -8.62 3.56 5.84
N GLU A 48 -8.97 4.82 6.07
CA GLU A 48 -10.37 5.21 6.33
C GLU A 48 -11.27 4.78 5.18
N PHE A 49 -10.96 5.12 3.93
CA PHE A 49 -11.81 4.74 2.80
C PHE A 49 -12.09 3.22 2.72
N ARG A 50 -11.07 2.39 2.97
CA ARG A 50 -11.23 0.92 3.01
C ARG A 50 -12.07 0.45 4.19
N GLU A 51 -12.02 1.13 5.33
CA GLU A 51 -12.84 0.81 6.50
C GLU A 51 -14.31 1.19 6.26
N TRP A 52 -14.56 2.33 5.63
CA TRP A 52 -15.91 2.77 5.28
C TRP A 52 -16.54 1.86 4.22
N GLU A 53 -15.77 1.45 3.21
CA GLU A 53 -16.21 0.46 2.21
C GLU A 53 -16.55 -0.90 2.85
N ARG A 54 -15.84 -1.30 3.91
CA ARG A 54 -16.15 -2.53 4.67
C ARG A 54 -17.40 -2.42 5.52
N LEU A 55 -17.76 -1.23 5.99
CA LEU A 55 -18.98 -1.03 6.79
C LEU A 55 -20.26 -1.08 5.95
N ASP A 56 -20.17 -0.76 4.65
CA ASP A 56 -21.30 -0.84 3.70
C ASP A 56 -21.34 -2.18 2.94
N ALA A 57 -20.30 -3.01 3.07
CA ALA A 57 -20.30 -4.39 2.60
C ALA A 57 -21.03 -5.29 3.62
N PRO A 58 -21.95 -6.18 3.20
CA PRO A 58 -22.54 -7.17 4.11
C PRO A 58 -21.42 -8.01 4.74
N PRO A 59 -21.57 -8.48 5.99
CA PRO A 59 -20.50 -9.16 6.71
C PRO A 59 -20.20 -10.52 6.04
N THR A 60 -19.39 -10.50 4.99
CA THR A 60 -18.76 -11.71 4.47
C THR A 60 -17.61 -11.98 5.39
N THR A 61 -17.86 -12.88 6.33
CA THR A 61 -16.86 -13.58 7.14
C THR A 61 -15.57 -13.76 6.35
N THR A 62 -14.59 -12.89 6.62
CA THR A 62 -13.25 -13.07 6.08
C THR A 62 -12.67 -14.21 6.89
N ARG A 63 -12.83 -15.44 6.37
CA ARG A 63 -12.04 -16.58 6.83
C ARG A 63 -10.57 -16.15 6.70
N PRO A 64 -9.76 -16.25 7.77
CA PRO A 64 -8.33 -16.06 7.60
C PRO A 64 -7.87 -17.14 6.62
N VAL A 65 -7.28 -16.73 5.49
CA VAL A 65 -6.50 -17.62 4.65
C VAL A 65 -5.31 -18.00 5.49
N VAL A 66 -5.37 -19.21 6.04
CA VAL A 66 -4.26 -19.85 6.74
C VAL A 66 -3.27 -20.22 5.65
N ASP A 67 -2.08 -19.61 5.67
CA ASP A 67 -0.94 -20.02 4.85
C ASP A 67 -0.77 -21.55 4.98
N GLU A 68 -0.75 -22.23 3.83
CA GLU A 68 -0.66 -23.68 3.68
C GLU A 68 0.78 -24.20 3.85
N ASP A 69 1.48 -23.79 4.92
CA ASP A 69 2.76 -24.39 5.28
C ASP A 69 2.57 -25.47 6.35
N GLU A 70 2.63 -26.71 5.87
CA GLU A 70 2.96 -27.98 6.54
C GLU A 70 2.07 -28.45 7.73
N ASP A 71 1.60 -29.69 7.61
CA ASP A 71 1.10 -30.57 8.68
C ASP A 71 -0.24 -30.22 9.37
N ARG A 72 -1.35 -30.22 8.62
CA ARG A 72 -2.68 -30.36 9.25
C ARG A 72 -3.53 -31.44 8.62
N PHE A 73 -3.61 -32.57 9.33
CA PHE A 73 -4.63 -33.60 9.19
C PHE A 73 -5.98 -33.02 8.79
N GLU A 74 -6.50 -33.41 7.64
CA GLU A 74 -7.87 -33.11 7.24
C GLU A 74 -8.84 -33.72 8.28
N PRO A 75 -9.66 -32.93 9.00
CA PRO A 75 -10.76 -33.52 9.75
C PRO A 75 -11.83 -33.92 8.73
N ALA A 76 -11.86 -35.21 8.39
CA ALA A 76 -12.90 -35.81 7.58
C ALA A 76 -14.28 -35.52 8.21
N THR A 77 -14.96 -34.49 7.68
CA THR A 77 -16.27 -34.11 8.18
C THR A 77 -17.27 -35.15 7.67
N PRO A 78 -17.95 -35.90 8.54
CA PRO A 78 -18.89 -36.92 8.09
C PRO A 78 -20.03 -36.26 7.33
N LYS A 79 -20.29 -36.72 6.10
CA LYS A 79 -21.38 -36.18 5.28
C LYS A 79 -22.73 -36.47 5.96
N PHE A 80 -23.39 -35.40 6.40
CA PHE A 80 -24.75 -35.43 6.94
C PHE A 80 -25.71 -35.97 5.86
N LYS A 81 -26.41 -37.07 6.17
CA LYS A 81 -27.57 -37.49 5.40
C LYS A 81 -28.81 -36.98 6.15
N PRO A 82 -29.63 -36.12 5.52
CA PRO A 82 -30.86 -35.66 6.16
C PRO A 82 -31.78 -36.86 6.44
N PRO A 83 -32.51 -36.86 7.57
CA PRO A 83 -33.48 -37.90 7.84
C PRO A 83 -34.55 -37.92 6.74
N PRO A 84 -35.01 -39.11 6.30
CA PRO A 84 -36.12 -39.20 5.37
C PRO A 84 -37.38 -38.63 6.05
N ASP A 85 -38.00 -37.66 5.38
CA ASP A 85 -39.32 -37.18 5.75
C ASP A 85 -40.32 -38.34 5.60
N GLU A 86 -41.09 -38.61 6.66
CA GLU A 86 -42.15 -39.63 6.71
C GLU A 86 -43.28 -39.37 5.71
#